data_AF-A0A2N5F304-F1
#
_entry.id   AF-A0A2N5F304-F1
#
_cell.length_a   1.000
_cell.length_b   1.000
_cell.length_c   1.000
_cell.angle_alpha   90.00
_cell.angle_beta   90.00
_cell.angle_gamma   90.00
#
_symmetry.space_group_name_H-M   'P 1'
#
loop_
_entity.id
_entity.type
_entity.pdbx_description
1 polymer ?
#
loop_
_entity_poly.entity_id
_entity_poly.type
_entity_poly.pdbx_seq_one_letter_code
_entity_poly.pdbx_strand_id
1 'polypeptide(L)'
;MRAIWLKAVPFIAAVLLAFGALYGVYHHGVSVTNDDWQVKWSDRDTADAKAKTENEAAERAKEQAWQLKLDKVTEDGQHAIDQATGDAVAARASADSLRGAADGLAARLAASQAGGHSCTAAASAAASRAVMVLADVLKRSDEISGDLAGYADQSRARGVTCVQAYDALAR
;
A
#
# COMPACT_ATOMS: atom_id res chain seq x y z
N MET A 1 -19.89 -75.53 -60.25
CA MET A 1 -19.98 -74.39 -59.31
C MET A 1 -20.16 -74.80 -57.84
N ARG A 2 -21.06 -75.75 -57.49
CA ARG A 2 -21.28 -76.19 -56.09
C ARG A 2 -20.06 -76.84 -55.40
N ALA A 3 -19.24 -77.62 -56.11
CA ALA A 3 -18.09 -78.32 -55.53
C ALA A 3 -16.90 -77.41 -55.14
N ILE A 4 -16.72 -76.28 -55.83
CA ILE A 4 -15.67 -75.28 -55.51
C ILE A 4 -16.09 -74.49 -54.26
N TRP A 5 -17.38 -74.15 -54.17
CA TRP A 5 -17.97 -73.48 -53.02
C TRP A 5 -17.83 -74.29 -51.72
N LEU A 6 -18.13 -75.59 -51.76
CA LEU A 6 -17.97 -76.48 -50.60
C LEU A 6 -16.52 -76.59 -50.10
N LYS A 7 -15.53 -76.44 -50.99
CA LYS A 7 -14.11 -76.43 -50.62
C LYS A 7 -13.62 -75.07 -50.13
N ALA A 8 -14.24 -73.96 -50.54
CA ALA A 8 -13.85 -72.60 -50.17
C ALA A 8 -14.42 -72.14 -48.81
N VAL A 9 -15.61 -72.62 -48.42
CA VAL A 9 -16.26 -72.31 -47.13
C VAL A 9 -15.36 -72.50 -45.90
N PRO A 10 -14.60 -73.60 -45.71
CA PRO A 10 -13.73 -73.75 -44.54
C PRO A 10 -12.59 -72.72 -44.51
N PHE A 11 -12.05 -72.32 -45.66
CA PHE A 11 -11.02 -71.28 -45.72
C PHE A 11 -11.60 -69.91 -45.39
N ILE A 12 -12.80 -69.59 -45.90
CA ILE A 12 -13.49 -68.34 -45.56
C ILE A 12 -13.81 -68.29 -44.06
N ALA A 13 -14.30 -69.40 -43.49
CA ALA A 13 -14.56 -69.50 -42.05
C ALA A 13 -13.28 -69.32 -41.22
N ALA A 14 -12.17 -69.94 -41.62
CA ALA A 14 -10.88 -69.78 -40.95
C ALA A 14 -10.37 -68.33 -41.02
N VAL A 15 -10.53 -67.66 -42.16
CA VAL A 15 -10.16 -66.24 -42.32
C VAL A 15 -11.03 -65.35 -41.43
N LEU A 16 -12.34 -65.57 -41.38
CA LEU A 16 -13.24 -64.80 -40.51
C LEU A 16 -12.93 -65.00 -39.02
N LEU A 17 -12.59 -66.22 -38.60
CA LEU A 17 -12.15 -66.50 -37.23
C LEU A 17 -10.83 -65.79 -36.92
N ALA A 18 -9.86 -65.80 -37.85
CA ALA A 18 -8.60 -65.09 -37.69
C ALA A 18 -8.83 -63.58 -37.55
N PHE A 19 -9.67 -62.97 -38.40
CA PHE A 19 -10.03 -61.56 -38.29
C PHE A 19 -10.76 -61.24 -36.98
N GLY A 20 -11.71 -62.08 -36.54
CA GLY A 20 -12.41 -61.90 -35.28
C GLY A 20 -11.47 -61.96 -34.07
N ALA A 21 -10.51 -62.88 -34.06
CA ALA A 21 -9.49 -62.97 -33.02
C ALA A 21 -8.57 -61.75 -33.01
N LEU A 22 -8.07 -61.31 -34.18
CA LEU A 22 -7.23 -60.12 -34.28
C LEU A 22 -7.98 -58.85 -33.84
N TYR A 23 -9.24 -58.71 -34.25
CA TYR A 23 -10.12 -57.62 -33.85
C TYR A 23 -10.35 -57.61 -32.34
N GLY A 24 -10.63 -58.77 -31.75
CA GLY A 24 -10.81 -58.93 -30.31
C GLY A 24 -9.56 -58.55 -29.51
N VAL A 25 -8.38 -59.01 -29.92
CA VAL A 25 -7.10 -58.67 -29.27
C VAL A 25 -6.80 -57.17 -29.40
N TYR A 26 -7.02 -56.58 -30.59
CA TYR A 26 -6.85 -55.15 -30.80
C TYR A 26 -7.76 -54.32 -29.90
N HIS A 27 -9.07 -54.61 -29.89
CA HIS A 27 -10.04 -53.89 -29.07
C HIS A 27 -9.77 -54.04 -27.57
N HIS A 28 -9.38 -55.24 -27.14
CA HIS A 28 -8.98 -55.46 -25.76
C HIS A 28 -7.74 -54.63 -25.40
N GLY A 29 -6.71 -54.59 -26.25
CA GLY A 29 -5.52 -53.77 -26.04
C GLY A 29 -5.83 -52.26 -25.99
N VAL A 30 -6.70 -51.77 -26.87
CA VAL A 30 -7.16 -50.37 -26.86
C VAL A 30 -7.93 -50.06 -25.58
N SER A 31 -8.85 -50.94 -25.16
CA SER A 31 -9.62 -50.76 -23.92
C SER A 31 -8.72 -50.67 -22.69
N VAL A 32 -7.81 -51.64 -22.51
CA VAL A 32 -6.88 -51.66 -21.36
C VAL A 32 -5.98 -50.43 -21.36
N THR A 33 -5.49 -50.02 -22.54
CA THR A 33 -4.66 -48.81 -22.65
C THR A 33 -5.46 -47.56 -22.32
N ASN A 34 -6.71 -47.46 -22.77
CA ASN A 34 -7.58 -46.32 -22.47
C ASN A 34 -7.91 -46.25 -20.98
N ASP A 35 -8.20 -47.39 -20.33
CA ASP A 35 -8.49 -47.45 -18.90
C ASP A 35 -7.26 -47.04 -18.06
N ASP A 36 -6.06 -47.52 -18.43
CA ASP A 36 -4.80 -47.14 -17.79
C ASP A 36 -4.51 -45.63 -17.92
N TRP A 37 -4.71 -45.06 -19.12
CA TRP A 37 -4.57 -43.61 -19.32
C TRP A 37 -5.62 -42.80 -18.57
N GLN A 38 -6.86 -43.28 -18.50
CA GLN A 38 -7.93 -42.62 -17.78
C GLN A 38 -7.61 -42.52 -16.27
N VAL A 39 -7.08 -43.59 -15.67
CA VAL A 39 -6.62 -43.57 -14.28
C VAL A 39 -5.48 -42.56 -14.11
N LYS A 40 -4.46 -42.60 -14.96
CA LYS A 40 -3.32 -41.68 -14.91
C LYS A 40 -3.74 -40.21 -15.03
N TRP A 41 -4.70 -39.91 -15.91
CA TRP A 41 -5.23 -38.55 -16.04
C TRP A 41 -6.07 -38.14 -14.82
N SER A 42 -6.92 -39.03 -14.30
CA SER A 42 -7.69 -38.75 -13.09
C SER A 42 -6.79 -38.45 -11.88
N ASP A 43 -5.72 -39.23 -11.71
CA ASP A 43 -4.74 -39.03 -10.64
C ASP A 43 -4.02 -37.69 -10.79
N ARG A 44 -3.58 -37.36 -12.02
CA ARG A 44 -2.97 -36.07 -12.33
C ARG A 44 -3.93 -34.91 -12.07
N ASP A 45 -5.15 -34.97 -12.58
CA ASP A 45 -6.12 -33.90 -12.45
C ASP A 45 -6.49 -33.67 -10.97
N THR A 46 -6.53 -34.74 -10.18
CA THR A 46 -6.70 -34.65 -8.72
C THR A 46 -5.49 -33.99 -8.05
N ALA A 47 -4.27 -34.38 -8.42
CA ALA A 47 -3.05 -33.78 -7.91
C ALA A 47 -2.94 -32.29 -8.27
N ASP A 48 -3.26 -31.93 -9.52
CA ASP A 48 -3.28 -30.56 -10.01
C ASP A 48 -4.35 -29.71 -9.31
N ALA A 49 -5.55 -30.26 -9.10
CA ALA A 49 -6.60 -29.58 -8.35
C ALA A 49 -6.18 -29.30 -6.90
N LYS A 50 -5.55 -30.29 -6.24
CA LYS A 50 -5.01 -30.11 -4.89
C LYS A 50 -3.90 -29.06 -4.87
N ALA A 51 -2.91 -29.17 -5.76
CA ALA A 51 -1.81 -28.21 -5.86
C ALA A 51 -2.33 -26.79 -6.12
N LYS A 52 -3.34 -26.63 -6.98
CA LYS A 52 -4.01 -25.35 -7.21
C LYS A 52 -4.59 -24.79 -5.92
N THR A 53 -5.38 -25.58 -5.17
CA THR A 53 -5.98 -25.10 -3.92
C THR A 53 -4.96 -24.73 -2.85
N GLU A 54 -3.87 -25.50 -2.74
CA GLU A 54 -2.79 -25.23 -1.78
C GLU A 54 -2.03 -23.96 -2.15
N ASN A 55 -1.70 -23.78 -3.43
CA ASN A 55 -1.03 -22.59 -3.92
C ASN A 55 -1.91 -21.34 -3.76
N GLU A 56 -3.20 -21.42 -4.13
CA GLU A 56 -4.14 -20.32 -3.93
C GLU A 56 -4.26 -19.93 -2.45
N ALA A 57 -4.38 -20.92 -1.55
CA ALA A 57 -4.43 -20.66 -0.12
C ALA A 57 -3.14 -20.02 0.41
N ALA A 58 -1.97 -20.50 -0.04
CA ALA A 58 -0.67 -19.95 0.36
C ALA A 58 -0.48 -18.50 -0.12
N GLU A 59 -0.81 -18.20 -1.38
CA GLU A 59 -0.71 -16.84 -1.91
C GLU A 59 -1.74 -15.89 -1.27
N ARG A 60 -2.96 -16.36 -1.00
CA ARG A 60 -3.98 -15.57 -0.29
C ARG A 60 -3.56 -15.27 1.14
N ALA A 61 -2.89 -16.19 1.83
CA ALA A 61 -2.36 -15.95 3.17
C ALA A 61 -1.25 -14.87 3.16
N LYS A 62 -0.36 -14.89 2.14
CA LYS A 62 0.66 -13.83 1.96
C LYS A 62 0.02 -12.48 1.68
N GLU A 63 -0.97 -12.43 0.80
CA GLU A 63 -1.70 -11.21 0.48
C GLU A 63 -2.38 -10.62 1.72
N GLN A 64 -3.09 -11.45 2.51
CA GLN A 64 -3.71 -11.00 3.76
C GLN A 64 -2.69 -10.48 4.77
N ALA A 65 -1.53 -11.14 4.88
CA ALA A 65 -0.46 -10.67 5.75
C ALA A 65 0.12 -9.32 5.31
N TRP A 66 0.26 -9.08 4.00
CA TRP A 66 0.66 -7.78 3.47
C TRP A 66 -0.38 -6.71 3.71
N GLN A 67 -1.66 -7.00 3.47
CA GLN A 67 -2.76 -6.06 3.72
C GLN A 67 -2.78 -5.63 5.19
N LEU A 68 -2.73 -6.57 6.12
CA LEU A 68 -2.70 -6.25 7.56
C LEU A 68 -1.51 -5.36 7.95
N LYS A 69 -0.34 -5.62 7.38
CA LYS A 69 0.85 -4.78 7.61
C LYS A 69 0.69 -3.37 7.04
N LEU A 70 0.14 -3.24 5.83
CA LEU A 70 -0.11 -1.94 5.19
C LEU A 70 -1.22 -1.14 5.87
N ASP A 71 -2.28 -1.79 6.32
CA ASP A 71 -3.36 -1.17 7.09
C ASP A 71 -2.79 -0.54 8.36
N LYS A 72 -1.95 -1.29 9.09
CA LYS A 72 -1.28 -0.77 10.28
C LYS A 72 -0.37 0.43 9.97
N VAL A 73 0.46 0.34 8.93
CA VAL A 73 1.32 1.47 8.54
C VAL A 73 0.49 2.70 8.16
N THR A 74 -0.66 2.50 7.52
CA THR A 74 -1.57 3.59 7.15
C THR A 74 -2.19 4.22 8.39
N GLU A 75 -2.65 3.42 9.34
CA GLU A 75 -3.20 3.89 10.62
C GLU A 75 -2.15 4.65 11.44
N ASP A 76 -0.97 4.06 11.65
CA ASP A 76 0.14 4.68 12.38
C ASP A 76 0.59 5.99 11.68
N GLY A 77 0.63 5.98 10.35
CA GLY A 77 0.97 7.15 9.54
C GLY A 77 -0.07 8.27 9.64
N GLN A 78 -1.35 7.95 9.63
CA GLN A 78 -2.42 8.93 9.83
C GLN A 78 -2.36 9.52 11.24
N HIS A 79 -2.15 8.70 12.25
CA HIS A 79 -1.99 9.15 13.63
C HIS A 79 -0.80 10.11 13.77
N ALA A 80 0.34 9.83 13.12
CA ALA A 80 1.49 10.74 13.12
C ALA A 80 1.18 12.08 12.44
N ILE A 81 0.39 12.08 11.35
CA ILE A 81 -0.06 13.31 10.69
C ILE A 81 -1.00 14.12 11.59
N ASP A 82 -1.93 13.45 12.27
CA ASP A 82 -2.89 14.09 13.17
C ASP A 82 -2.18 14.71 14.39
N GLN A 83 -1.20 13.99 14.95
CA GLN A 83 -0.33 14.51 16.01
C GLN A 83 0.45 15.74 15.55
N ALA A 84 1.16 15.66 14.42
CA ALA A 84 1.90 16.81 13.88
C ALA A 84 0.98 18.02 13.60
N THR A 85 -0.24 17.77 13.15
CA THR A 85 -1.25 18.82 12.94
C THR A 85 -1.69 19.45 14.26
N GLY A 86 -1.94 18.64 15.28
CA GLY A 86 -2.28 19.09 16.63
C GLY A 86 -1.17 19.92 17.27
N ASP A 87 0.07 19.44 17.17
CA ASP A 87 1.25 20.15 17.68
C ASP A 87 1.45 21.49 16.97
N ALA A 88 1.25 21.54 15.64
CA ALA A 88 1.30 22.79 14.89
C ALA A 88 0.20 23.77 15.32
N VAL A 89 -1.00 23.31 15.65
CA VAL A 89 -2.08 24.16 16.18
C VAL A 89 -1.73 24.69 17.57
N ALA A 90 -1.20 23.85 18.47
CA ALA A 90 -0.77 24.25 19.80
C ALA A 90 0.39 25.27 19.75
N ALA A 91 1.35 25.06 18.85
CA ALA A 91 2.44 25.99 18.60
C ALA A 91 1.93 27.34 18.08
N ARG A 92 0.98 27.34 17.11
CA ARG A 92 0.34 28.58 16.61
C ARG A 92 -0.37 29.36 17.70
N ALA A 93 -1.12 28.68 18.57
CA ALA A 93 -1.80 29.35 19.69
C ALA A 93 -0.80 30.03 20.65
N SER A 94 0.33 29.37 20.93
CA SER A 94 1.39 29.93 21.77
C SER A 94 2.10 31.11 21.09
N ALA A 95 2.35 31.00 19.79
CA ALA A 95 2.90 32.05 18.95
C ALA A 95 1.99 33.28 18.87
N ASP A 96 0.68 33.10 18.67
CA ASP A 96 -0.29 34.20 18.66
C ASP A 96 -0.34 34.93 20.01
N SER A 97 -0.27 34.18 21.12
CA SER A 97 -0.17 34.77 22.46
C SER A 97 1.11 35.61 22.63
N LEU A 98 2.25 35.10 22.17
CA LEU A 98 3.54 35.81 22.20
C LEU A 98 3.49 37.10 21.35
N ARG A 99 2.95 37.02 20.13
CA ARG A 99 2.79 38.17 19.23
C ARG A 99 1.87 39.24 19.83
N GLY A 100 0.75 38.83 20.42
CA GLY A 100 -0.15 39.74 21.14
C GLY A 100 0.51 40.40 22.35
N ALA A 101 1.35 39.66 23.10
CA ALA A 101 2.12 40.22 24.22
C ALA A 101 3.18 41.23 23.73
N ALA A 102 3.85 40.95 22.61
CA ALA A 102 4.81 41.87 21.99
C ALA A 102 4.14 43.16 21.50
N ASP A 103 2.99 43.06 20.84
CA ASP A 103 2.18 44.21 20.41
C ASP A 103 1.71 45.04 21.62
N GLY A 104 1.24 44.36 22.68
CA GLY A 104 0.85 45.01 23.93
C GLY A 104 2.00 45.75 24.60
N LEU A 105 3.20 45.18 24.61
CA LEU A 105 4.40 45.82 25.15
C LEU A 105 4.82 47.03 24.31
N ALA A 106 4.83 46.88 22.98
CA ALA A 106 5.14 47.97 22.05
C ALA A 106 4.17 49.14 22.20
N ALA A 107 2.87 48.87 22.32
CA ALA A 107 1.84 49.89 22.53
C ALA A 107 2.00 50.61 23.88
N ARG A 108 2.25 49.87 24.97
CA ARG A 108 2.49 50.46 26.31
C ARG A 108 3.73 51.35 26.33
N LEU A 109 4.80 50.93 25.67
CA LEU A 109 6.02 51.73 25.57
C LEU A 109 5.79 52.98 24.71
N ALA A 110 5.08 52.86 23.59
CA ALA A 110 4.72 54.02 22.77
C ALA A 110 3.89 55.04 23.56
N ALA A 111 2.94 54.58 24.36
CA ALA A 111 2.11 55.44 25.22
C ALA A 111 2.92 56.11 26.34
N SER A 112 3.85 55.40 27.00
CA SER A 112 4.68 55.98 28.07
C SER A 112 5.65 57.05 27.55
N GLN A 113 6.16 56.87 26.33
CA GLN A 113 7.08 57.80 25.68
C GLN A 113 6.40 59.07 25.16
N ALA A 114 5.08 59.05 24.95
CA ALA A 114 4.30 60.21 24.50
C ALA A 114 4.14 61.29 25.60
N GLY A 115 4.32 60.94 26.88
CA GLY A 115 4.23 61.87 28.02
C GLY A 115 5.56 62.46 28.50
N GLY A 116 6.68 62.20 27.81
CA GLY A 116 8.03 62.58 28.24
C GLY A 116 8.39 64.05 28.04
N HIS A 117 9.47 64.51 28.70
CA HIS A 117 9.98 65.88 28.63
C HIS A 117 10.29 66.32 27.18
N SER A 118 9.99 67.58 26.85
CA SER A 118 10.14 68.12 25.49
C SER A 118 11.57 68.01 24.93
N CYS A 119 12.58 68.09 25.79
CA CYS A 119 13.99 67.96 25.40
C CYS A 119 14.37 66.56 24.87
N THR A 120 13.61 65.51 25.20
CA THR A 120 13.88 64.12 24.77
C THR A 120 12.82 63.58 23.80
N ALA A 121 11.82 64.38 23.43
CA ALA A 121 10.67 63.93 22.63
C ALA A 121 11.05 63.25 21.30
N ALA A 122 12.05 63.78 20.59
CA ALA A 122 12.51 63.18 19.32
C ALA A 122 13.19 61.81 19.52
N ALA A 123 13.99 61.66 20.59
CA ALA A 123 14.64 60.40 20.94
C ALA A 123 13.61 59.35 21.39
N SER A 124 12.65 59.77 22.22
CA SER A 124 11.51 58.95 22.65
C SER A 124 10.66 58.46 21.48
N ALA A 125 10.36 59.33 20.51
CA ALA A 125 9.63 58.95 19.30
C ALA A 125 10.40 57.95 18.41
N ALA A 126 11.73 58.11 18.30
CA ALA A 126 12.57 57.17 17.56
C ALA A 126 12.62 55.79 18.23
N ALA A 127 12.75 55.75 19.55
CA ALA A 127 12.74 54.50 20.32
C ALA A 127 11.38 53.77 20.22
N SER A 128 10.25 54.49 20.28
CA SER A 128 8.93 53.87 20.07
C SER A 128 8.78 53.26 18.67
N ARG A 129 9.27 53.93 17.62
CA ARG A 129 9.29 53.36 16.26
C ARG A 129 10.15 52.11 16.18
N ALA A 130 11.33 52.11 16.80
CA ALA A 130 12.22 50.95 16.80
C ALA A 130 11.55 49.73 17.46
N VAL A 131 10.85 49.91 18.59
CA VAL A 131 10.15 48.79 19.26
C VAL A 131 8.98 48.26 18.43
N MET A 132 8.22 49.12 17.76
CA MET A 132 7.16 48.67 16.84
C MET A 132 7.72 47.85 15.67
N VAL A 133 8.85 48.27 15.09
CA VAL A 133 9.52 47.53 14.02
C VAL A 133 10.03 46.18 14.53
N LEU A 134 10.62 46.12 15.73
CA LEU A 134 11.06 44.87 16.33
C LEU A 134 9.92 43.89 16.59
N ALA A 135 8.74 44.38 17.02
CA ALA A 135 7.55 43.56 17.19
C ALA A 135 7.05 43.01 15.84
N ASP A 136 7.02 43.83 14.79
CA ASP A 136 6.62 43.40 13.44
C ASP A 136 7.60 42.37 12.84
N VAL A 137 8.90 42.61 12.97
CA VAL A 137 9.94 41.67 12.53
C VAL A 137 9.84 40.34 13.29
N LEU A 138 9.64 40.38 14.61
CA LEU A 138 9.45 39.16 15.42
C LEU A 138 8.23 38.38 14.92
N LYS A 139 7.10 39.06 14.72
CA LYS A 139 5.87 38.45 14.22
C LYS A 139 6.08 37.76 12.87
N ARG A 140 6.65 38.47 11.90
CA ARG A 140 6.86 37.92 10.56
C ARG A 140 7.87 36.77 10.54
N SER A 141 8.92 36.86 11.38
CA SER A 141 9.90 35.78 11.51
C SER A 141 9.28 34.53 12.13
N ASP A 142 8.45 34.70 13.15
CA ASP A 142 7.74 33.61 13.81
C ASP A 142 6.72 32.94 12.88
N GLU A 143 5.93 33.73 12.15
CA GLU A 143 4.96 33.23 11.15
C GLU A 143 5.63 32.35 10.09
N ILE A 144 6.71 32.84 9.46
CA ILE A 144 7.45 32.08 8.43
C ILE A 144 8.05 30.80 9.03
N SER A 145 8.57 30.87 10.26
CA SER A 145 9.16 29.72 10.94
C SER A 145 8.11 28.66 11.24
N GLY A 146 6.91 29.06 11.69
CA GLY A 146 5.80 28.18 11.96
C GLY A 146 5.25 27.51 10.70
N ASP A 147 5.14 28.24 9.58
CA ASP A 147 4.71 27.68 8.31
C ASP A 147 5.71 26.66 7.76
N LEU A 148 7.01 26.96 7.85
CA LEU A 148 8.07 26.04 7.43
C LEU A 148 8.10 24.78 8.30
N ALA A 149 7.97 24.93 9.62
CA ALA A 149 7.90 23.80 10.54
C ALA A 149 6.69 22.90 10.22
N GLY A 150 5.51 23.48 10.04
CA GLY A 150 4.30 22.74 9.68
C GLY A 150 4.42 21.98 8.35
N TYR A 151 5.07 22.56 7.34
CA TYR A 151 5.37 21.86 6.09
C TYR A 151 6.37 20.73 6.30
N ALA A 152 7.45 20.98 7.04
CA ALA A 152 8.50 20.00 7.32
C ALA A 152 7.93 18.79 8.06
N ASP A 153 7.14 19.00 9.11
CA ASP A 153 6.55 17.92 9.91
C ASP A 153 5.59 17.06 9.09
N GLN A 154 4.71 17.68 8.29
CA GLN A 154 3.82 16.95 7.38
C GLN A 154 4.58 16.17 6.31
N SER A 155 5.59 16.77 5.69
CA SER A 155 6.41 16.10 4.67
C SER A 155 7.16 14.91 5.24
N ARG A 156 7.70 15.06 6.47
CA ARG A 156 8.41 14.00 7.19
C ARG A 156 7.46 12.87 7.57
N ALA A 157 6.29 13.17 8.12
CA ALA A 157 5.30 12.16 8.48
C ALA A 157 4.93 11.30 7.26
N ARG A 158 4.59 11.94 6.14
CA ARG A 158 4.28 11.24 4.87
C ARG A 158 5.46 10.42 4.35
N GLY A 159 6.66 10.99 4.37
CA GLY A 159 7.87 10.32 3.88
C GLY A 159 8.22 9.08 4.71
N VAL A 160 8.14 9.17 6.04
CA VAL A 160 8.36 8.04 6.95
C VAL A 160 7.32 6.95 6.71
N THR A 161 6.05 7.30 6.56
CA THR A 161 4.98 6.33 6.25
C THR A 161 5.25 5.59 4.94
N CYS A 162 5.70 6.29 3.88
CA CYS A 162 6.05 5.64 2.61
C CYS A 162 7.20 4.63 2.77
N VAL A 163 8.24 4.98 3.51
CA VAL A 163 9.37 4.06 3.77
C VAL A 163 8.91 2.85 4.57
N GLN A 164 8.09 3.07 5.60
CA GLN A 164 7.54 1.98 6.42
C GLN A 164 6.63 1.05 5.59
N ALA A 165 5.84 1.59 4.67
CA ALA A 165 4.98 0.79 3.80
C ALA A 165 5.81 -0.09 2.85
N TYR A 166 6.91 0.47 2.32
CA TYR A 166 7.86 -0.31 1.52
C TYR A 166 8.52 -1.42 2.33
N ASP A 167 9.04 -1.09 3.52
CA ASP A 167 9.69 -2.07 4.41
C ASP A 167 8.73 -3.19 4.86
N ALA A 168 7.45 -2.87 5.03
CA ALA A 168 6.40 -3.82 5.36
C ALA A 168 6.13 -4.85 4.26
N LEU A 169 6.40 -4.50 3.00
CA LEU A 169 6.28 -5.40 1.85
C LEU A 169 7.58 -6.17 1.59
N ALA A 170 8.73 -5.55 1.86
CA ALA A 170 10.05 -6.16 1.66
C ALA A 170 10.42 -7.22 2.72
N ARG A 171 9.77 -7.19 3.89
CA ARG A 171 9.96 -8.15 5.00
C ARG A 171 8.78 -9.11 5.13
#